data_AF-A0A7X7KNR6-F1
#
_entry.id   AF-A0A7X7KNR6-F1
#
_cell.length_a   1.000
_cell.length_b   1.000
_cell.length_c   1.000
_cell.angle_alpha   90.00
_cell.angle_beta   90.00
_cell.angle_gamma   90.00
#
_symmetry.space_group_name_H-M   'P 1'
#
loop_
_entity.id
_entity.type
_entity.pdbx_description
1 polymer ?
#
loop_
_entity_poly.entity_id
_entity_poly.type
_entity_poly.pdbx_seq_one_letter_code
_entity_poly.pdbx_strand_id
1 'polypeptide(L)'
;ERPDEPDWDPTQPEHYHDWYFSVDQPGRGRLMDLFQSTGATLVISGHIHCRRALMADGIRFDYAPATSFGQWAGRWPDGDPALGFMVYTVSADGITGRFEPLREVVQAAGEPYGVGGHPLPAARDYGMAWDPSYARTLNGRVPTLQDA
;
A
#
# COMPACT_ATOMS: atom_id res chain seq x y z
N GLU A 1 -1.16 -6.09 9.73
CA GLU A 1 -2.33 -6.52 10.50
C GLU A 1 -2.00 -7.77 11.26
N ARG A 2 -2.44 -7.84 12.50
CA ARG A 2 -2.27 -9.05 13.31
C ARG A 2 -3.58 -9.83 13.31
N PRO A 3 -3.54 -11.17 13.38
CA PRO A 3 -4.77 -11.96 13.39
C PRO A 3 -5.73 -11.61 14.53
N ASP A 4 -5.20 -11.10 15.65
CA ASP A 4 -5.89 -10.73 16.88
C ASP A 4 -6.35 -9.26 16.93
N GLU A 5 -6.15 -8.47 15.87
CA GLU A 5 -6.74 -7.12 15.80
C GLU A 5 -8.27 -7.19 15.89
N PRO A 6 -8.94 -6.15 16.43
CA PRO A 6 -10.40 -6.11 16.48
C PRO A 6 -10.99 -5.94 15.08
N ASP A 7 -12.32 -6.03 15.00
CA ASP A 7 -13.05 -5.57 13.81
C ASP A 7 -13.29 -4.06 13.90
N TRP A 8 -13.32 -3.39 12.76
CA TRP A 8 -13.35 -1.93 12.69
C TRP A 8 -14.69 -1.43 12.16
N ASP A 9 -15.34 -0.52 12.91
CA ASP A 9 -16.63 0.04 12.52
C ASP A 9 -16.45 1.19 11.51
N PRO A 10 -16.80 1.02 10.21
CA PRO A 10 -16.59 2.06 9.21
C PRO A 10 -17.45 3.31 9.41
N THR A 11 -18.44 3.27 10.31
CA THR A 11 -19.27 4.44 10.65
C THR A 11 -18.58 5.37 11.66
N GLN A 12 -17.52 4.90 12.32
CA GLN A 12 -16.68 5.68 13.23
C GLN A 12 -15.48 6.24 12.45
N PRO A 13 -15.34 7.58 12.30
CA PRO A 13 -14.28 8.19 11.50
C PRO A 13 -12.86 7.74 11.87
N GLU A 14 -12.61 7.49 13.15
CA GLU A 14 -11.36 6.99 13.71
C GLU A 14 -11.02 5.56 13.26
N HIS A 15 -12.02 4.74 12.94
CA HIS A 15 -11.86 3.35 12.51
C HIS A 15 -11.83 3.20 10.99
N TYR A 16 -12.32 4.21 10.25
CA TYR A 16 -12.49 4.10 8.79
C TYR A 16 -11.20 3.68 8.08
N HIS A 17 -10.07 4.22 8.51
CA HIS A 17 -8.76 3.88 7.96
C HIS A 17 -8.37 2.45 8.27
N ASP A 18 -8.45 2.01 9.52
CA ASP A 18 -8.15 0.62 9.88
C ASP A 18 -9.10 -0.36 9.17
N TRP A 19 -10.40 -0.06 9.12
CA TRP A 19 -11.37 -0.82 8.34
C TRP A 19 -11.01 -0.92 6.85
N TYR A 20 -10.61 0.21 6.23
CA TYR A 20 -10.31 0.25 4.79
C TYR A 20 -9.08 -0.58 4.42
N PHE A 21 -8.04 -0.54 5.26
CA PHE A 21 -6.78 -1.24 4.97
C PHE A 21 -6.79 -2.70 5.42
N SER A 22 -7.77 -3.12 6.23
CA SER A 22 -7.83 -4.44 6.85
C SER A 22 -8.99 -5.32 6.43
N VAL A 23 -8.88 -6.58 6.82
CA VAL A 23 -9.95 -7.58 6.69
C VAL A 23 -10.44 -7.92 8.08
N ASP A 24 -11.73 -7.72 8.35
CA ASP A 24 -12.38 -8.10 9.61
C ASP A 24 -12.69 -9.60 9.70
N GLN A 25 -13.07 -10.06 10.89
CA GLN A 25 -13.61 -11.40 11.05
C GLN A 25 -14.98 -11.55 10.35
N PRO A 26 -15.31 -12.77 9.87
CA PRO A 26 -14.51 -13.99 9.90
C PRO A 26 -13.48 -14.09 8.76
N GLY A 27 -13.37 -13.07 7.90
CA GLY A 27 -12.52 -13.09 6.70
C GLY A 27 -11.04 -13.27 7.04
N ARG A 28 -10.55 -12.54 8.05
CA ARG A 28 -9.17 -12.63 8.55
C ARG A 28 -8.82 -14.04 9.02
N GLY A 29 -9.67 -14.65 9.85
CA GLY A 29 -9.49 -16.02 10.32
C GLY A 29 -9.46 -17.03 9.17
N ARG A 30 -10.38 -16.91 8.20
CA ARG A 30 -10.40 -17.79 7.02
C ARG A 30 -9.15 -17.67 6.16
N LEU A 31 -8.59 -16.47 6.01
CA LEU A 31 -7.32 -16.27 5.31
C LEU A 31 -6.17 -16.97 6.04
N MET A 32 -6.12 -16.87 7.37
CA MET A 32 -5.12 -17.59 8.17
C MET A 32 -5.24 -19.11 8.03
N ASP A 33 -6.45 -19.67 8.10
CA ASP A 33 -6.70 -21.10 7.88
C ASP A 33 -6.20 -21.55 6.49
N LEU A 34 -6.45 -20.74 5.46
CA LEU A 34 -5.97 -21.00 4.10
C LEU A 34 -4.43 -20.96 4.01
N PHE A 35 -3.78 -19.99 4.62
CA PHE A 35 -2.30 -19.94 4.63
C PHE A 35 -1.71 -21.16 5.33
N GLN A 36 -2.28 -21.58 6.46
CA GLN A 36 -1.82 -22.76 7.19
C GLN A 36 -2.05 -24.05 6.40
N SER A 37 -3.23 -24.22 5.80
CA SER A 37 -3.56 -25.43 5.02
C SER A 37 -2.71 -25.60 3.77
N THR A 38 -2.18 -24.50 3.21
CA THR A 38 -1.25 -24.53 2.07
C THR A 38 0.21 -24.75 2.49
N GLY A 39 0.52 -24.73 3.79
CA GLY A 39 1.89 -24.80 4.30
C GLY A 39 2.69 -23.52 4.01
N ALA A 40 2.02 -22.39 3.80
CA ALA A 40 2.69 -21.13 3.56
C ALA A 40 3.49 -20.70 4.80
N THR A 41 4.78 -20.41 4.62
CA THR A 41 5.67 -19.89 5.68
C THR A 41 5.98 -18.41 5.52
N LEU A 42 5.64 -17.83 4.36
CA LEU A 42 5.82 -16.43 4.01
C LEU A 42 4.62 -15.93 3.21
N VAL A 43 4.04 -14.82 3.64
CA VAL A 43 3.01 -14.05 2.94
C VAL A 43 3.58 -12.66 2.66
N ILE A 44 3.54 -12.23 1.40
CA ILE A 44 3.99 -10.91 0.98
C ILE A 44 2.77 -10.10 0.59
N SER A 45 2.57 -8.95 1.23
CA SER A 45 1.45 -8.05 0.95
C SER A 45 1.96 -6.64 0.65
N GLY A 46 1.17 -5.86 -0.07
CA GLY A 46 1.41 -4.44 -0.32
C GLY A 46 0.37 -3.58 0.38
N HIS A 47 -0.27 -2.70 -0.40
CA HIS A 47 -1.45 -1.90 -0.03
C HIS A 47 -1.22 -0.78 0.99
N ILE A 48 -0.55 -1.03 2.11
CA ILE A 48 -0.41 -0.04 3.21
C ILE A 48 0.70 0.99 2.99
N HIS A 49 1.51 0.84 1.93
CA HIS A 49 2.58 1.77 1.56
C HIS A 49 3.59 2.02 2.70
N CYS A 50 3.80 1.00 3.52
CA CYS A 50 4.62 1.03 4.72
C CYS A 50 5.31 -0.31 4.85
N ARG A 51 6.65 -0.31 4.88
CA ARG A 51 7.43 -1.51 5.08
C ARG A 51 7.35 -1.94 6.54
N ARG A 52 7.04 -3.22 6.77
CA ARG A 52 7.10 -3.85 8.09
C ARG A 52 7.07 -5.36 7.96
N ALA A 53 7.41 -6.07 9.03
CA ALA A 53 7.32 -7.52 9.07
C ALA A 53 6.78 -7.99 10.42
N LEU A 54 5.94 -9.02 10.41
CA LEU A 54 5.47 -9.67 11.63
C LEU A 54 5.41 -11.18 11.48
N MET A 55 5.46 -11.88 12.61
CA MET A 55 5.23 -13.31 12.69
C MET A 55 3.85 -13.57 13.29
N ALA A 56 3.08 -14.46 12.69
CA ALA A 56 1.82 -14.95 13.25
C ALA A 56 1.65 -16.43 12.91
N ASP A 57 1.38 -17.26 13.93
CA ASP A 57 1.17 -18.70 13.79
C ASP A 57 2.22 -19.43 12.94
N GLY A 58 3.49 -19.05 13.10
CA GLY A 58 4.61 -19.63 12.35
C GLY A 58 4.78 -19.12 10.92
N ILE A 59 3.93 -18.19 10.47
CA ILE A 59 3.97 -17.57 9.15
C ILE A 59 4.56 -16.17 9.27
N ARG A 60 5.53 -15.87 8.42
CA ARG A 60 6.09 -14.52 8.26
C ARG A 60 5.21 -13.71 7.32
N PHE A 61 4.82 -12.51 7.73
CA PHE A 61 4.12 -11.54 6.90
C PHE A 61 5.04 -10.37 6.62
N ASP A 62 5.42 -10.21 5.36
CA ASP A 62 6.17 -9.05 4.88
C ASP A 62 5.21 -8.08 4.20
N TYR A 63 5.15 -6.86 4.71
CA TYR A 63 4.45 -5.76 4.06
C TYR A 63 5.47 -4.96 3.28
N ALA A 64 5.34 -4.96 1.96
CA ALA A 64 6.24 -4.28 1.05
C ALA A 64 5.98 -2.76 1.04
N PRO A 65 7.04 -1.94 0.92
CA PRO A 65 6.90 -0.51 0.73
C PRO A 65 6.29 -0.20 -0.64
N ALA A 66 5.84 1.04 -0.80
CA ALA A 66 5.51 1.57 -2.11
C ALA A 66 6.72 2.26 -2.75
N THR A 67 6.67 2.41 -4.07
CA THR A 67 7.64 3.19 -4.84
C THR A 67 7.18 4.63 -5.07
N SER A 68 5.90 4.93 -4.82
CA SER A 68 5.27 6.22 -5.15
C SER A 68 5.24 7.18 -3.96
N PHE A 69 4.75 6.74 -2.81
CA PHE A 69 4.68 7.52 -1.58
C PHE A 69 4.59 6.61 -0.35
N GLY A 70 5.13 7.06 0.77
CA GLY A 70 5.05 6.35 2.06
C GLY A 70 3.77 6.72 2.80
N GLN A 71 3.25 5.79 3.58
CA GLN A 71 2.06 6.01 4.41
C GLN A 71 2.24 5.30 5.77
N TRP A 72 1.41 5.64 6.76
CA TRP A 72 1.24 4.84 8.00
C TRP A 72 2.50 4.61 8.85
N ALA A 73 3.56 5.43 8.70
CA ALA A 73 4.79 5.31 9.49
C ALA A 73 4.55 5.29 11.01
N GLY A 74 3.61 6.12 11.48
CA GLY A 74 3.29 6.25 12.90
C GLY A 74 2.26 5.25 13.44
N ARG A 75 1.67 4.40 12.59
CA ARG A 75 0.62 3.46 13.03
C ARG A 75 1.18 2.30 13.85
N TRP A 76 2.41 1.87 13.54
CA TRP A 76 3.07 0.74 14.21
C TRP A 76 4.49 1.14 14.63
N PRO A 77 5.01 0.59 15.74
CA PRO A 77 6.38 0.89 16.19
C PRO A 77 7.47 0.51 15.17
N ASP A 78 7.18 -0.47 14.30
CA ASP A 78 8.08 -1.00 13.28
C ASP A 78 7.74 -0.53 11.85
N GLY A 79 6.85 0.46 11.71
CA GLY A 79 6.47 1.01 10.41
C GLY A 79 7.57 1.84 9.77
N ASP A 80 7.98 1.49 8.55
CA ASP A 80 8.99 2.22 7.77
C ASP A 80 8.38 2.75 6.45
N PRO A 81 8.22 4.09 6.29
CA PRO A 81 7.65 4.69 5.09
C PRO A 81 8.65 4.85 3.93
N ALA A 82 9.89 4.37 4.07
CA ALA A 82 10.90 4.50 3.03
C ALA A 82 10.44 3.89 1.69
N LEU A 83 10.69 4.62 0.60
CA LEU A 83 10.32 4.17 -0.73
C LEU A 83 11.33 3.17 -1.28
N GLY A 84 10.84 2.13 -1.94
CA GLY A 84 11.67 1.12 -2.57
C GLY A 84 10.88 -0.12 -2.89
N PHE A 85 11.55 -1.26 -2.91
CA PHE A 85 10.95 -2.55 -3.19
C PHE A 85 11.64 -3.66 -2.41
N MET A 86 10.96 -4.79 -2.26
CA MET A 86 11.54 -5.99 -1.66
C MET A 86 12.16 -6.88 -2.75
N VAL A 87 13.37 -7.36 -2.51
CA VAL A 87 14.03 -8.38 -3.33
C VAL A 87 14.06 -9.68 -2.57
N TYR A 88 13.42 -10.70 -3.12
CA TYR A 88 13.41 -12.05 -2.57
C TYR A 88 14.35 -12.97 -3.36
N THR A 89 15.20 -13.68 -2.63
CA THR A 89 16.03 -14.76 -3.17
C THR A 89 15.43 -16.08 -2.72
N VAL A 90 15.11 -16.94 -3.68
CA VAL A 90 14.57 -18.28 -3.45
C VAL A 90 15.68 -19.30 -3.63
N SER A 91 15.84 -20.18 -2.66
CA SER A 91 16.86 -21.22 -2.64
C SER A 91 16.29 -22.53 -2.10
N ALA A 92 17.09 -23.60 -2.12
CA ALA A 92 16.72 -24.87 -1.50
C ALA A 92 16.50 -24.76 0.01
N ASP A 93 17.19 -23.83 0.68
CA ASP A 93 17.10 -23.62 2.13
C ASP A 93 15.94 -22.68 2.53
N GLY A 94 15.24 -22.10 1.55
CA GLY A 94 14.07 -21.24 1.76
C GLY A 94 14.13 -19.91 1.02
N ILE A 95 13.32 -18.96 1.49
CA ILE A 95 13.13 -17.63 0.88
C ILE A 95 13.70 -16.56 1.83
N THR A 96 14.60 -15.73 1.31
CA THR A 96 15.16 -14.58 2.04
C THR A 96 14.81 -13.28 1.33
N GLY A 97 14.33 -12.29 2.09
CA GLY A 97 13.94 -10.99 1.57
C GLY A 97 14.84 -9.88 2.10
N ARG A 98 15.19 -8.92 1.23
CA ARG A 98 15.85 -7.66 1.63
C ARG A 98 15.15 -6.46 1.01
N PHE A 99 15.22 -5.33 1.68
CA PHE A 99 14.72 -4.07 1.17
C PHE A 99 15.78 -3.39 0.29
N GLU A 100 15.39 -2.95 -0.89
CA GLU A 100 16.17 -2.09 -1.77
C GLU A 100 15.51 -0.71 -1.84
N PRO A 101 16.11 0.33 -1.22
CA PRO A 101 15.56 1.68 -1.29
C PRO A 101 15.67 2.23 -2.72
N LEU A 102 14.75 3.13 -3.08
CA LEU A 102 14.90 3.90 -4.31
C LEU A 102 16.18 4.73 -4.24
N ARG A 103 16.97 4.71 -5.33
CA ARG A 103 18.18 5.53 -5.44
C ARG A 103 17.88 7.02 -5.51
N GLU A 104 16.73 7.36 -6.08
CA GLU A 104 16.28 8.72 -6.26
C GLU A 104 14.77 8.77 -6.04
N VAL A 105 14.32 9.78 -5.29
CA VAL A 105 12.91 10.09 -5.10
C VAL A 105 12.70 11.50 -5.60
N VAL A 106 12.03 11.62 -6.73
CA VAL A 106 11.69 12.94 -7.30
C VAL A 106 10.34 13.35 -6.75
N GLN A 107 10.32 14.43 -5.97
CA GLN A 107 9.06 15.10 -5.68
C GLN A 107 8.63 15.87 -6.92
N ALA A 108 7.38 15.68 -7.34
CA ALA A 108 6.82 16.46 -8.43
C ALA A 108 6.95 17.94 -8.10
N ALA A 109 7.49 18.72 -9.04
CA ALA A 109 7.49 20.17 -8.93
C ALA A 109 6.08 20.70 -9.23
N GLY A 110 5.55 21.57 -8.38
CA GLY A 110 4.21 22.16 -8.53
C GLY A 110 3.12 21.41 -7.78
N GLU A 111 1.86 21.69 -8.11
CA GLU A 111 0.72 21.03 -7.47
C GLU A 111 0.50 19.61 -8.05
N PRO A 112 0.42 18.57 -7.19
CA PRO A 112 0.22 17.20 -7.65
C PRO A 112 -1.12 17.04 -8.36
N TYR A 113 -1.13 16.27 -9.45
CA TYR A 113 -2.36 15.95 -10.16
C TYR A 113 -3.25 15.00 -9.33
N GLY A 114 -4.45 15.46 -9.00
CA GLY A 114 -5.42 14.70 -8.21
C GLY A 114 -5.13 14.70 -6.71
N VAL A 115 -6.10 14.21 -5.93
CA VAL A 115 -6.08 14.27 -4.46
C VAL A 115 -5.19 13.21 -3.78
N GLY A 116 -4.60 12.27 -4.54
CA GLY A 116 -3.81 11.16 -4.01
C GLY A 116 -4.60 10.21 -3.07
N GLY A 117 -4.03 9.05 -2.73
CA GLY A 117 -4.63 8.10 -1.79
C GLY A 117 -5.97 7.48 -2.24
N HIS A 118 -6.85 7.17 -1.28
CA HIS A 118 -8.21 6.67 -1.52
C HIS A 118 -9.27 7.73 -1.17
N PRO A 119 -9.42 8.79 -1.98
CA PRO A 119 -10.42 9.82 -1.72
C PRO A 119 -11.83 9.24 -1.84
N LEU A 120 -12.76 9.81 -1.07
CA LEU A 120 -14.18 9.51 -1.22
C LEU A 120 -14.62 9.73 -2.68
N PRO A 121 -15.57 8.94 -3.22
CA PRO A 121 -16.03 9.09 -4.60
C PRO A 121 -16.43 10.53 -4.97
N ALA A 122 -17.06 11.25 -4.04
CA ALA A 122 -17.47 12.64 -4.23
C ALA A 122 -16.32 13.65 -4.30
N ALA A 123 -15.12 13.29 -3.83
CA ALA A 123 -13.91 14.11 -3.86
C ALA A 123 -13.00 13.80 -5.05
N ARG A 124 -13.43 12.92 -5.96
CA ARG A 124 -12.69 12.55 -7.18
C ARG A 124 -13.17 13.44 -8.34
N ASP A 125 -12.31 14.33 -8.81
CA ASP A 125 -12.51 15.03 -10.09
C ASP A 125 -11.53 14.48 -11.13
N TYR A 126 -12.07 13.83 -12.15
CA TYR A 126 -11.30 13.30 -13.28
C TYR A 126 -11.56 14.10 -14.57
N GLY A 127 -12.25 15.24 -14.52
CA GLY A 127 -12.66 16.00 -15.71
C GLY A 127 -11.49 16.28 -16.67
N MET A 128 -10.32 16.61 -16.13
CA MET A 128 -9.08 16.82 -16.91
C MET A 128 -8.51 15.56 -17.57
N ALA A 129 -8.77 14.37 -17.02
CA ALA A 129 -8.33 13.09 -17.61
C ALA A 129 -9.13 12.72 -18.87
N TRP A 130 -10.32 13.29 -19.03
CA TRP A 130 -11.25 12.99 -20.13
C TRP A 130 -11.18 13.99 -21.28
N ASP A 131 -10.27 14.96 -21.26
CA ASP A 131 -10.06 15.91 -22.36
C ASP A 131 -8.98 15.41 -23.35
N PRO A 132 -9.38 14.82 -24.50
CA PRO A 132 -8.43 14.33 -25.51
C PRO A 132 -7.70 15.43 -26.31
N SER A 133 -8.12 16.70 -26.20
CA SER A 133 -7.44 17.84 -26.83
C SER A 133 -6.21 18.28 -26.02
N TYR A 134 -6.27 18.13 -24.71
CA TYR A 134 -5.24 18.52 -23.76
C TYR A 134 -4.07 17.52 -23.69
N ALA A 135 -4.33 16.23 -23.89
CA ALA A 135 -3.27 15.20 -23.96
C ALA A 135 -2.38 15.32 -25.24
N ARG A 136 -2.91 15.88 -26.34
CA ARG A 136 -2.17 16.02 -27.61
C ARG A 136 -1.29 17.26 -27.66
N THR A 137 -1.68 18.34 -26.99
CA THR A 137 -0.88 19.59 -26.92
C THR A 137 0.36 19.45 -26.05
N LEU A 138 0.42 18.42 -25.19
CA LEU A 138 1.53 18.15 -24.29
C LEU A 138 2.58 17.19 -24.86
N ASN A 139 2.48 16.76 -26.12
CA ASN A 139 3.50 15.94 -26.80
C ASN A 139 3.88 14.65 -26.03
N GLY A 140 2.90 14.03 -25.36
CA GLY A 140 3.09 12.84 -24.51
C GLY A 140 3.34 13.11 -23.03
N ARG A 141 3.29 14.38 -22.57
CA ARG A 141 3.28 14.73 -21.14
C ARG A 141 1.87 14.63 -20.54
N VAL A 142 1.81 14.27 -19.26
CA VAL A 142 0.57 14.33 -18.47
C VAL A 142 0.40 15.75 -17.92
N PRO A 143 -0.77 16.38 -18.05
CA PRO A 143 -0.99 17.75 -17.58
C PRO A 143 -0.92 17.92 -16.06
N THR A 144 -0.63 19.14 -15.60
CA THR A 144 -0.63 19.52 -14.18
C THR A 144 -1.68 20.58 -13.85
N LEU A 145 -2.00 20.78 -12.56
CA LEU A 145 -2.94 21.82 -12.10
C LEU A 145 -2.46 23.25 -12.41
N GLN A 146 -1.19 23.46 -12.73
CA GLN A 146 -0.64 24.75 -13.14
C GLN A 146 -0.91 25.07 -14.63
N ASP A 147 -1.40 24.09 -15.39
CA ASP A 147 -1.66 24.19 -16.83
C ASP A 147 -3.16 24.46 -17.13
N ALA A 148 -3.98 24.75 -16.12
CA ALA A 148 -5.43 25.06 -16.20
C ALA A 148 -5.71 26.54 -15.91
#